data_AF-A0A3C0DV34-F1
#
_entry.id   AF-A0A3C0DV34-F1
#
_cell.length_a   1.000
_cell.length_b   1.000
_cell.length_c   1.000
_cell.angle_alpha   90.00
_cell.angle_beta   90.00
_cell.angle_gamma   90.00
#
_symmetry.space_group_name_H-M   'P 1'
#
loop_
_entity.id
_entity.type
_entity.pdbx_description
1 polymer ?
#
loop_
_entity_poly.entity_id
_entity_poly.type
_entity_poly.pdbx_seq_one_letter_code
_entity_poly.pdbx_strand_id
1 'polypeptide(L)'
;KKIRSCYDGWGNSYLTVWAVETLRIQHVTGDSNHGLRSPRRPMKSSEMNRSPSNKLVTGDWPWWADRKKTHLRSQWHNYHGQYRFNVLLGDGHTEYFEFPDEAYNWNYTGPKPDPGYKWW
;
A
#
# COMPACT_ATOMS: atom_id res chain seq x y z
N LYS A 1 3.05 26.85 -1.04
CA LYS A 1 2.17 26.70 0.14
C LYS A 1 2.77 25.63 1.05
N LYS A 2 2.91 25.87 2.36
CA LYS A 2 3.33 24.83 3.32
C LYS A 2 2.08 24.02 3.69
N ILE A 3 1.97 22.80 3.18
CA ILE A 3 0.86 21.88 3.46
C ILE A 3 1.21 21.11 4.74
N ARG A 4 0.29 21.06 5.71
CA ARG A 4 0.57 20.53 7.07
C ARG A 4 0.35 19.03 7.18
N SER A 5 -0.53 18.46 6.38
CA SER A 5 -0.89 17.04 6.39
C SER A 5 -1.32 16.59 4.99
N CYS A 6 -1.36 15.28 4.75
CA CYS A 6 -1.89 14.75 3.50
C CYS A 6 -3.38 15.06 3.35
N TYR A 7 -4.13 15.07 4.45
CA TYR A 7 -5.52 15.50 4.47
C TYR A 7 -5.68 16.96 4.03
N ASP A 8 -4.86 17.89 4.54
CA ASP A 8 -4.91 19.31 4.14
C ASP A 8 -4.51 19.51 2.67
N GLY A 9 -3.69 18.62 2.10
CA GLY A 9 -3.20 18.70 0.73
C GLY A 9 -4.15 18.09 -0.30
N TRP A 10 -4.69 16.91 -0.01
CA TRP A 10 -5.39 16.05 -0.96
C TRP A 10 -6.78 15.60 -0.49
N GLY A 11 -7.20 15.99 0.72
CA GLY A 11 -8.50 15.63 1.28
C GLY A 11 -8.65 14.15 1.66
N ASN A 12 -7.54 13.39 1.75
CA ASN A 12 -7.58 11.98 2.13
C ASN A 12 -6.56 11.65 3.24
N SER A 13 -6.87 10.58 3.97
CA SER A 13 -5.96 9.95 4.95
C SER A 13 -5.48 8.57 4.46
N TYR A 14 -5.63 8.31 3.17
CA TYR A 14 -5.24 7.08 2.50
C TYR A 14 -3.86 7.25 1.89
N LEU A 15 -3.05 6.19 1.93
CA LEU A 15 -1.71 6.15 1.38
C LEU A 15 -1.69 5.21 0.18
N THR A 16 -1.08 5.68 -0.91
CA THR A 16 -0.75 4.85 -2.08
C THR A 16 0.75 4.80 -2.25
N VAL A 17 1.27 3.61 -2.53
CA VAL A 17 2.71 3.42 -2.75
C VAL A 17 3.15 4.18 -4.01
N TRP A 18 4.21 4.98 -3.89
CA TRP A 18 4.72 5.85 -4.94
C TRP A 18 6.13 5.42 -5.38
N ALA A 19 6.26 4.98 -6.64
CA ALA A 19 7.54 4.73 -7.33
C ALA A 19 8.52 3.75 -6.64
N VAL A 20 8.06 2.98 -5.67
CA VAL A 20 8.84 2.00 -4.91
C VAL A 20 7.99 0.77 -4.64
N GLU A 21 8.66 -0.35 -4.40
CA GLU A 21 8.02 -1.61 -4.04
C GLU A 21 8.32 -1.94 -2.57
N THR A 22 7.28 -2.15 -1.79
CA THR A 22 7.36 -2.51 -0.36
C THR A 22 6.17 -3.38 0.00
N LEU A 23 6.28 -4.19 1.05
CA LEU A 23 5.18 -5.04 1.52
C LEU A 23 4.63 -6.01 0.45
N ARG A 24 5.44 -6.42 -0.53
CA ARG A 24 5.04 -7.13 -1.76
C ARG A 24 4.13 -6.31 -2.69
N ILE A 25 3.93 -5.02 -2.45
CA ILE A 25 3.08 -4.16 -3.26
C ILE A 25 3.91 -3.54 -4.39
N GLN A 26 3.49 -3.78 -5.63
CA GLN A 26 3.91 -3.00 -6.79
C GLN A 26 3.20 -1.64 -6.76
N HIS A 27 3.91 -0.53 -6.84
CA HIS A 27 3.26 0.79 -6.85
C HIS A 27 2.33 0.97 -8.05
N VAL A 28 1.22 1.67 -7.82
CA VAL A 28 0.31 2.15 -8.89
C VAL A 28 0.74 3.53 -9.37
N THR A 29 1.27 4.36 -8.46
CA THR A 29 1.59 5.76 -8.72
C THR A 29 3.10 5.98 -8.85
N GLY A 30 3.49 7.03 -9.58
CA GLY A 30 4.87 7.36 -9.86
C GLY A 30 4.97 8.55 -10.81
N ASP A 31 6.18 8.84 -11.28
CA ASP A 31 6.39 9.91 -12.25
C ASP A 31 6.27 9.36 -13.69
N SER A 32 5.30 9.88 -14.45
CA SER A 32 5.05 9.49 -15.83
C SER A 32 6.09 10.02 -16.83
N ASN A 33 6.92 10.99 -16.43
CA ASN A 33 7.99 11.58 -17.25
C ASN A 33 9.33 10.86 -17.08
N HIS A 34 9.47 9.96 -16.11
CA HIS A 34 10.66 9.13 -15.97
C HIS A 34 10.91 8.28 -17.23
N GLY A 35 12.16 7.96 -17.56
CA GLY A 35 12.49 7.22 -18.79
C GLY A 35 11.65 5.94 -18.97
N LEU A 36 11.31 5.58 -20.23
CA LEU A 36 10.34 4.53 -20.57
C LEU A 36 10.59 3.16 -19.92
N ARG A 37 11.84 2.85 -19.58
CA ARG A 37 12.26 1.59 -18.94
C ARG A 37 12.45 1.70 -17.42
N SER A 38 12.13 2.85 -16.84
CA SER A 38 12.31 3.08 -15.41
C SER A 38 11.24 2.32 -14.60
N PRO A 39 11.63 1.60 -13.53
CA PRO A 39 10.68 0.95 -12.65
C PRO A 39 9.81 1.96 -11.88
N ARG A 40 10.22 3.23 -11.80
CA ARG A 40 9.54 4.31 -11.06
C ARG A 40 8.29 4.87 -11.73
N ARG A 41 7.96 4.38 -12.93
CA ARG A 41 6.79 4.85 -13.68
C ARG A 41 5.50 4.33 -13.04
N PRO A 42 4.38 5.04 -13.19
CA PRO A 42 3.06 4.53 -12.81
C PRO A 42 2.73 3.24 -13.54
N MET A 43 1.99 2.37 -12.85
CA MET A 43 1.47 1.12 -13.39
C MET A 43 0.52 1.38 -14.57
N LYS A 44 0.58 0.53 -15.59
CA LYS A 44 -0.42 0.50 -16.68
C LYS A 44 -1.60 -0.40 -16.31
N SER A 45 -2.78 -0.08 -16.84
CA SER A 45 -3.98 -0.91 -16.65
C SER A 45 -3.78 -2.37 -17.09
N SER A 46 -2.98 -2.60 -18.14
CA SER A 46 -2.62 -3.96 -18.59
C SER A 46 -1.85 -4.76 -17.54
N GLU A 47 -1.04 -4.10 -16.70
CA GLU A 47 -0.31 -4.76 -15.62
C GLU A 47 -1.24 -5.05 -14.44
N MET A 48 -2.10 -4.10 -14.07
CA MET A 48 -3.12 -4.28 -13.02
C MET A 48 -4.05 -5.47 -13.32
N ASN A 49 -4.45 -5.62 -14.59
CA ASN A 49 -5.33 -6.69 -15.05
C ASN A 49 -4.72 -8.10 -14.92
N ARG A 50 -3.45 -8.25 -14.54
CA ARG A 50 -2.84 -9.57 -14.27
C ARG A 50 -3.47 -10.28 -13.07
N SER A 51 -3.91 -9.53 -12.06
CA SER A 51 -4.60 -10.05 -10.88
C SER A 51 -5.25 -8.89 -10.11
N PRO A 52 -6.36 -8.32 -10.63
CA PRO A 52 -6.94 -7.09 -10.10
C PRO A 52 -7.56 -7.29 -8.70
N SER A 53 -8.14 -8.48 -8.43
CA SER A 53 -8.70 -8.84 -7.13
C SER A 53 -7.67 -9.05 -6.03
N ASN A 54 -6.38 -9.16 -6.37
CA ASN A 54 -5.29 -9.27 -5.39
C ASN A 54 -4.41 -8.00 -5.39
N LYS A 55 -4.71 -7.02 -6.26
CA LYS A 55 -3.87 -5.84 -6.43
C LYS A 55 -4.23 -4.80 -5.37
N LEU A 56 -3.32 -4.52 -4.44
CA LEU A 56 -3.49 -3.43 -3.49
C LEU A 56 -3.21 -2.07 -4.17
N VAL A 57 -4.17 -1.15 -4.14
CA VAL A 57 -4.09 0.17 -4.80
C VAL A 57 -3.85 1.30 -3.80
N THR A 58 -4.64 1.34 -2.73
CA THR A 58 -4.52 2.32 -1.66
C THR A 58 -5.09 1.75 -0.38
N GLY A 59 -4.69 2.28 0.77
CA GLY A 59 -5.18 1.84 2.07
C GLY A 59 -4.99 2.90 3.13
N ASP A 60 -5.51 2.65 4.32
CA ASP A 60 -5.34 3.56 5.46
C ASP A 60 -3.85 3.90 5.66
N TRP A 61 -3.53 5.14 6.06
CA TRP A 61 -2.14 5.59 6.24
C TRP A 61 -1.20 4.57 6.92
N PRO A 62 -1.58 3.87 8.01
CA PRO A 62 -0.68 2.98 8.73
C PRO A 62 -0.49 1.61 8.06
N TRP A 63 -1.13 1.36 6.91
CA TRP A 63 -0.93 0.15 6.13
C TRP A 63 0.51 -0.04 5.62
N TRP A 64 1.35 1.01 5.70
CA TRP A 64 2.80 0.93 5.50
C TRP A 64 3.50 -0.01 6.51
N ALA A 65 2.75 -0.50 7.51
CA ALA A 65 3.16 -1.50 8.48
C ALA A 65 4.45 -1.15 9.24
N ASP A 66 4.83 0.12 9.31
CA ASP A 66 6.07 0.61 9.95
C ASP A 66 6.14 0.40 11.47
N ARG A 67 5.07 -0.13 12.06
CA ARG A 67 4.92 -0.33 13.50
C ARG A 67 4.33 -1.70 13.80
N LYS A 68 4.89 -2.32 14.84
CA LYS A 68 4.33 -3.52 15.46
C LYS A 68 2.89 -3.29 15.91
N LYS A 69 2.05 -4.32 15.79
CA LYS A 69 0.65 -4.32 16.25
C LYS A 69 0.50 -3.97 17.74
N THR A 70 1.47 -4.37 18.55
CA THR A 70 1.51 -4.11 20.00
C THR A 70 2.01 -2.71 20.37
N HIS A 71 2.42 -1.89 19.39
CA HIS A 71 2.93 -0.56 19.67
C HIS A 71 1.78 0.35 20.14
N LEU A 72 2.01 1.14 21.20
CA LEU A 72 0.98 2.01 21.81
C LEU A 72 0.36 2.99 20.80
N ARG A 73 1.17 3.50 19.86
CA ARG A 73 0.72 4.42 18.79
C ARG A 73 -0.05 3.76 17.65
N SER A 74 -0.24 2.44 17.69
CA SER A 74 -0.97 1.66 16.68
C SER A 74 -2.32 1.16 17.20
N GLN A 75 -2.62 1.36 18.48
CA GLN A 75 -3.82 0.80 19.12
C GLN A 75 -5.15 1.36 18.58
N TRP A 76 -5.12 2.53 17.96
CA TRP A 76 -6.32 3.15 17.35
C TRP A 76 -6.81 2.41 16.09
N HIS A 77 -5.98 1.57 15.47
CA HIS A 77 -6.37 0.63 14.39
C HIS A 77 -6.54 -0.82 14.88
N ASN A 78 -6.50 -1.03 16.20
CA ASN A 78 -6.74 -2.34 16.77
C ASN A 78 -8.24 -2.53 17.04
N TYR A 79 -8.83 -3.55 16.40
CA TYR A 79 -10.20 -3.97 16.66
C TYR A 79 -10.19 -5.38 17.23
N HIS A 80 -10.47 -5.52 18.53
CA HIS A 80 -10.46 -6.80 19.24
C HIS A 80 -9.20 -7.65 19.01
N GLY A 81 -8.02 -7.02 19.06
CA GLY A 81 -6.73 -7.69 18.84
C GLY A 81 -6.31 -7.77 17.37
N GLN A 82 -7.19 -7.41 16.43
CA GLN A 82 -6.91 -7.43 14.99
C GLN A 82 -6.40 -6.06 14.55
N TYR A 83 -5.17 -5.99 14.05
CA TYR A 83 -4.60 -4.77 13.50
C TYR A 83 -4.71 -4.82 11.97
N ARG A 84 -5.75 -4.16 11.45
CA ARG A 84 -6.20 -4.27 10.07
C ARG A 84 -6.49 -2.91 9.48
N PHE A 85 -6.51 -2.87 8.15
CA PHE A 85 -6.64 -1.64 7.38
C PHE A 85 -7.71 -1.79 6.32
N ASN A 86 -8.50 -0.74 6.12
CA ASN A 86 -9.35 -0.65 4.95
C ASN A 86 -8.45 -0.40 3.73
N VAL A 87 -8.53 -1.29 2.75
CA VAL A 87 -7.78 -1.20 1.50
C VAL A 87 -8.73 -1.25 0.31
N LEU A 88 -8.33 -0.60 -0.78
CA LEU A 88 -8.98 -0.66 -2.08
C LEU A 88 -8.15 -1.54 -3.01
N LEU A 89 -8.82 -2.47 -3.69
CA LEU A 89 -8.20 -3.37 -4.64
C LEU A 89 -8.43 -2.94 -6.10
N GLY A 90 -7.65 -3.54 -7.01
CA GLY A 90 -7.58 -3.14 -8.42
C GLY A 90 -8.86 -3.40 -9.22
N ASP A 91 -9.74 -4.29 -8.76
CA ASP A 91 -11.08 -4.52 -9.33
C ASP A 91 -12.17 -3.64 -8.68
N GLY A 92 -11.79 -2.79 -7.71
CA GLY A 92 -12.67 -1.82 -7.06
C GLY A 92 -13.33 -2.28 -5.78
N HIS A 93 -13.15 -3.53 -5.33
CA HIS A 93 -13.66 -3.94 -4.02
C HIS A 93 -12.75 -3.45 -2.89
N THR A 94 -13.29 -3.45 -1.67
CA THR A 94 -12.55 -3.07 -0.46
C THR A 94 -12.46 -4.23 0.50
N GLU A 95 -11.32 -4.35 1.19
CA GLU A 95 -11.12 -5.38 2.22
C GLU A 95 -10.67 -4.75 3.55
N TYR A 96 -11.01 -5.42 4.65
CA TYR A 96 -10.43 -5.16 5.97
C TYR A 96 -9.20 -6.05 6.15
N PHE A 97 -8.10 -5.61 5.54
CA PHE A 97 -6.92 -6.42 5.24
C PHE A 97 -5.93 -6.47 6.41
N GLU A 98 -5.28 -7.63 6.58
CA GLU A 98 -4.26 -7.87 7.60
C GLU A 98 -2.94 -8.31 6.97
N PHE A 99 -1.88 -7.52 7.16
CA PHE A 99 -0.53 -7.98 6.84
C PHE A 99 -0.05 -9.02 7.85
N PRO A 100 0.84 -9.94 7.43
CA PRO A 100 1.46 -10.88 8.35
C PRO A 100 2.33 -10.14 9.38
N ASP A 101 2.52 -10.75 10.55
CA ASP A 101 3.17 -10.10 11.70
C ASP A 101 4.61 -9.70 11.40
N GLU A 102 5.32 -10.39 10.51
CA GLU A 102 6.68 -10.03 10.12
C GLU A 102 6.77 -8.81 9.18
N ALA A 103 5.64 -8.36 8.62
CA ALA A 103 5.63 -7.29 7.62
C ALA A 103 6.22 -5.97 8.14
N TYR A 104 6.17 -5.70 9.44
CA TYR A 104 6.79 -4.50 10.00
C TYR A 104 8.31 -4.47 9.89
N ASN A 105 8.95 -5.63 9.71
CA ASN A 105 10.39 -5.70 9.47
C ASN A 105 10.76 -5.57 7.99
N TRP A 106 9.78 -5.64 7.09
CA TRP A 106 10.07 -5.76 5.67
C TRP A 106 10.56 -4.45 5.09
N ASN A 107 9.93 -3.31 5.42
CA ASN A 107 10.24 -2.01 4.83
C ASN A 107 10.52 -2.17 3.31
N TYR A 108 11.67 -1.72 2.79
CA TYR A 108 12.06 -1.91 1.37
C TYR A 108 12.81 -3.23 1.07
N THR A 109 13.02 -4.09 2.07
CA THR A 109 13.73 -5.37 1.96
C THR A 109 12.79 -6.58 1.98
N GLY A 110 11.48 -6.34 1.95
CA GLY A 110 10.47 -7.39 1.89
C GLY A 110 10.53 -8.22 0.61
N PRO A 111 9.73 -9.30 0.55
CA PRO A 111 9.60 -10.06 -0.67
C PRO A 111 9.06 -9.20 -1.82
N LYS A 112 9.48 -9.51 -3.04
CA LYS A 112 9.07 -8.75 -4.24
C LYS A 112 7.57 -8.91 -4.53
N PRO A 113 6.95 -7.96 -5.25
CA PRO A 113 5.60 -8.12 -5.74
C PRO A 113 5.44 -9.32 -6.67
N ASP A 114 4.33 -10.03 -6.51
CA ASP A 114 4.00 -11.20 -7.31
C ASP A 114 2.47 -11.29 -7.51
N PRO A 115 1.96 -11.04 -8.73
CA PRO A 115 0.53 -11.15 -9.04
C PRO A 115 -0.10 -12.53 -8.79
N GLY A 116 0.72 -13.59 -8.70
CA GLY A 116 0.26 -14.92 -8.33
C GLY A 116 0.09 -15.14 -6.82
N TYR A 117 0.52 -14.17 -5.99
CA TYR A 117 0.38 -14.23 -4.55
C TYR A 117 -0.98 -13.69 -4.07
N LYS A 118 -1.25 -13.84 -2.77
CA LYS A 118 -2.51 -13.41 -2.13
C LYS A 118 -2.74 -11.90 -2.24
N TRP A 119 -1.67 -11.11 -2.32
CA TRP A 119 -1.72 -9.69 -2.64
C TRP A 119 -0.45 -9.27 -3.37
N TRP A 120 -0.51 -8.15 -4.10
CA TRP A 120 0.64 -7.57 -4.77
C TRP A 120 0.48 -6.09 -5.12
#